data_AF-B0VJB2-F1
#
_entry.id   AF-B0VJB2-F1
#
_cell.length_a   1.000
_cell.length_b   1.000
_cell.length_c   1.000
_cell.angle_alpha   90.00
_cell.angle_beta   90.00
_cell.angle_gamma   90.00
#
_symmetry.space_group_name_H-M   'P 1'
#
loop_
_entity.id
_entity.type
_entity.pdbx_description
1 polymer ?
#
loop_
_entity_poly.entity_id
_entity_poly.type
_entity_poly.pdbx_seq_one_letter_code
_entity_poly.pdbx_strand_id
1 'polypeptide(L)'
;MNYILTLLEYPELNIPYPNLESNLSSPEKAYSQFSSPQEICEQQLKVQDGFLAVPMTDLQTIKEVKEELIQVINELAELEENCDYARADELRDIYEKLSKYLRDVYHKDYKIRHFTCEESKIKRRVVRAVNRALEEIEIIEPDLAKELRKSIEFGKTICYHQRRKIEVFGYWK
;
A
#
# COMPACT_ATOMS: atom_id res chain seq x y z
N MET A 1 -11.00 -16.84 -8.31
CA MET A 1 -10.50 -17.85 -9.26
C MET A 1 -9.63 -17.30 -10.38
N ASN A 2 -9.94 -16.17 -11.03
CA ASN A 2 -9.19 -15.73 -12.22
C ASN A 2 -7.68 -15.56 -11.99
N TYR A 3 -7.25 -15.03 -10.83
CA TYR A 3 -5.83 -14.78 -10.55
C TYR A 3 -4.95 -16.04 -10.50
N ILE A 4 -5.42 -17.14 -9.90
CA ILE A 4 -4.65 -18.39 -9.83
C ILE A 4 -4.54 -19.01 -11.23
N LEU A 5 -5.62 -18.95 -12.02
CA LEU A 5 -5.60 -19.44 -13.40
C LEU A 5 -4.60 -18.65 -14.25
N THR A 6 -4.57 -17.32 -14.13
CA THR A 6 -3.58 -16.48 -14.83
C THR A 6 -2.16 -16.82 -14.42
N LEU A 7 -1.91 -17.11 -13.14
CA LEU A 7 -0.58 -17.51 -12.66
C LEU A 7 -0.16 -18.90 -13.17
N LEU A 8 -1.09 -19.84 -13.24
CA LEU A 8 -0.84 -21.16 -13.83
C LEU A 8 -0.67 -21.10 -15.35
N GLU A 9 -1.28 -20.11 -16.00
CA GLU A 9 -1.16 -19.90 -17.44
C GLU A 9 0.24 -19.42 -17.84
N TYR A 10 0.84 -18.57 -17.01
CA TYR A 10 2.16 -17.96 -17.19
C TYR A 10 3.12 -18.33 -16.03
N PRO A 11 3.61 -19.58 -15.95
CA PRO A 11 4.56 -19.98 -14.93
C PRO A 11 5.89 -19.23 -15.06
N GLU A 12 6.58 -19.04 -13.93
CA GLU A 12 7.87 -18.32 -13.80
C GLU A 12 7.83 -16.82 -14.17
N LEU A 13 6.65 -16.28 -14.51
CA LEU A 13 6.49 -14.86 -14.83
C LEU A 13 6.22 -14.05 -13.56
N ASN A 14 7.03 -13.02 -13.35
CA ASN A 14 6.81 -12.03 -12.30
C ASN A 14 5.74 -11.02 -12.72
N ILE A 15 4.51 -11.19 -12.22
CA ILE A 15 3.38 -10.34 -12.58
C ILE A 15 3.19 -9.23 -11.52
N PRO A 16 3.14 -7.95 -11.91
CA PRO A 16 2.73 -6.87 -11.01
C PRO A 16 1.28 -7.03 -10.56
N TYR A 17 0.98 -6.76 -9.28
CA TYR A 17 -0.39 -6.84 -8.76
C TYR A 17 -1.43 -5.99 -9.53
N PRO A 18 -1.12 -4.78 -10.02
CA PRO A 18 -2.05 -4.00 -10.84
C PRO A 18 -2.45 -4.71 -12.14
N ASN A 19 -1.52 -5.46 -12.75
CA ASN A 19 -1.75 -6.16 -14.02
C ASN A 19 -2.68 -7.38 -13.87
N LEU A 20 -2.78 -7.92 -12.66
CA LEU A 20 -3.75 -8.98 -12.37
C LEU A 20 -5.16 -8.41 -12.24
N GLU A 21 -5.28 -7.22 -11.66
CA GLU A 21 -6.56 -6.54 -11.46
C GLU A 21 -7.08 -5.84 -12.74
N SER A 22 -6.18 -5.37 -13.61
CA SER A 22 -6.51 -4.63 -14.83
C SER A 22 -7.37 -5.39 -15.85
N ASN A 23 -7.60 -6.70 -15.65
CA ASN A 23 -8.63 -7.45 -16.37
C ASN A 23 -10.08 -6.98 -16.08
N LEU A 24 -10.30 -6.01 -15.18
CA LEU A 24 -11.63 -5.50 -14.84
C LEU A 24 -11.94 -4.07 -15.34
N SER A 25 -10.98 -3.32 -15.88
CA SER A 25 -11.30 -2.05 -16.55
C SER A 25 -10.10 -1.54 -17.34
N SER A 26 -10.03 -1.86 -18.62
CA SER A 26 -9.17 -1.10 -19.53
C SER A 26 -9.84 0.26 -19.81
N PRO A 27 -9.17 1.39 -19.52
CA PRO A 27 -9.68 2.71 -19.91
C PRO A 27 -9.66 2.91 -21.43
N GLU A 28 -9.17 1.94 -22.21
CA GLU A 28 -9.16 1.92 -23.67
C GLU A 28 -10.55 2.20 -24.26
N LYS A 29 -11.63 1.73 -23.63
CA LYS A 29 -13.00 2.08 -24.07
C LYS A 29 -13.29 3.58 -23.96
N ALA A 30 -12.78 4.25 -22.92
CA ALA A 30 -13.00 5.67 -22.69
C ALA A 30 -12.24 6.56 -23.69
N TYR A 31 -11.12 6.07 -24.24
CA TYR A 31 -10.32 6.82 -25.21
C TYR A 31 -10.55 6.43 -26.68
N SER A 32 -11.50 5.53 -26.94
CA SER A 32 -11.83 5.06 -28.30
C SER A 32 -12.24 6.16 -29.29
N GLN A 33 -12.55 7.36 -28.80
CA GLN A 33 -12.94 8.52 -29.60
C GLN A 33 -11.74 9.35 -30.08
N PHE A 34 -10.55 9.14 -29.54
CA PHE A 34 -9.35 9.88 -29.90
C PHE A 34 -8.54 9.12 -30.95
N SER A 35 -8.03 9.84 -31.95
CA SER A 35 -7.32 9.23 -33.07
C SER A 35 -5.85 8.94 -32.73
N SER A 36 -5.31 9.65 -31.75
CA SER A 36 -3.93 9.45 -31.29
C SER A 36 -3.77 9.63 -29.78
N PRO A 37 -2.78 8.96 -29.15
CA PRO A 37 -2.45 9.17 -27.74
C PRO A 37 -1.90 10.58 -27.44
N GLN A 38 -1.48 11.33 -28.47
CA GLN A 38 -1.01 12.71 -28.32
C GLN A 38 -2.18 13.67 -28.05
N GLU A 39 -3.33 13.49 -28.71
CA GLU A 39 -4.55 14.28 -28.46
C GLU A 39 -5.03 14.16 -27.01
N ILE A 40 -4.89 12.98 -26.41
CA ILE A 40 -5.26 12.73 -25.00
C ILE A 40 -4.33 13.51 -24.05
N CYS A 41 -3.03 13.55 -24.35
CA CYS A 41 -2.04 14.29 -23.58
C CYS A 41 -2.23 15.81 -23.72
N GLU A 42 -2.48 16.30 -24.93
CA GLU A 42 -2.74 17.72 -25.21
C GLU A 42 -3.99 18.24 -24.51
N GLN A 43 -5.03 17.40 -24.43
CA GLN A 43 -6.27 17.72 -23.71
C GLN A 43 -6.19 17.44 -22.19
N GLN A 44 -5.05 16.98 -21.68
CA GLN A 44 -4.84 16.60 -20.28
C GLN A 44 -5.85 15.55 -19.77
N LEU A 45 -6.38 14.71 -20.67
CA LEU A 45 -7.41 13.71 -20.35
C LEU A 45 -6.84 12.38 -19.88
N LYS A 46 -5.51 12.27 -19.79
CA LYS A 46 -4.86 11.05 -19.32
C LYS A 46 -5.20 10.81 -17.84
N VAL A 47 -6.08 9.84 -17.60
CA VAL A 47 -6.35 9.28 -16.26
C VAL A 47 -5.04 8.77 -15.68
N GLN A 48 -4.70 9.22 -14.46
CA GLN A 48 -3.50 8.75 -13.77
C GLN A 48 -3.57 7.25 -13.56
N ASP A 49 -2.47 6.56 -13.91
CA ASP A 49 -2.34 5.10 -13.81
C ASP A 49 -2.36 4.60 -12.34
N GLY A 50 -2.22 5.52 -11.37
CA GLY A 50 -2.36 5.26 -9.94
C GLY A 50 -2.16 6.52 -9.10
N PHE A 51 -2.59 6.49 -7.85
CA PHE A 51 -2.34 7.59 -6.91
C PHE A 51 -0.92 7.47 -6.34
N LEU A 52 -0.14 8.55 -6.43
CA LEU A 52 1.17 8.64 -5.78
C LEU A 52 1.03 8.46 -4.27
N ALA A 53 2.06 7.92 -3.62
CA ALA A 53 2.12 7.86 -2.16
C ALA A 53 2.16 9.29 -1.61
N VAL A 54 1.05 9.76 -1.07
CA VAL A 54 0.94 11.10 -0.49
C VAL A 54 1.46 11.03 0.95
N PRO A 55 2.44 11.86 1.35
CA PRO A 55 2.87 11.94 2.75
C PRO A 55 1.69 12.40 3.63
N MET A 56 1.59 11.87 4.86
CA MET A 56 0.47 12.21 5.76
C MET A 56 0.45 13.69 6.15
N THR A 57 1.62 14.32 6.14
CA THR A 57 1.81 15.72 6.50
C THR A 57 2.94 16.28 5.64
N ASP A 58 2.84 17.56 5.34
CA ASP A 58 3.86 18.34 4.67
C ASP A 58 5.08 18.62 5.59
N LEU A 59 6.22 18.91 4.97
CA LEU A 59 7.46 19.17 5.71
C LEU A 59 7.41 20.46 6.53
N GLN A 60 6.61 21.44 6.10
CA GLN A 60 6.49 22.72 6.77
C GLN A 60 5.75 22.57 8.10
N THR A 61 4.57 21.93 8.10
CA THR A 61 3.82 21.64 9.34
C THR A 61 4.65 20.83 10.34
N ILE A 62 5.47 19.87 9.89
CA ILE A 62 6.36 19.11 10.79
C ILE A 62 7.40 20.03 11.44
N LYS A 63 7.93 20.99 10.69
CA LYS A 63 8.91 21.95 11.20
C LYS A 63 8.27 22.86 12.24
N GLU A 64 7.11 23.41 11.94
CA GLU A 64 6.33 24.27 12.84
C GLU A 64 6.02 23.54 14.16
N VAL A 65 5.50 22.31 14.09
CA VAL A 65 5.22 21.51 15.30
C VAL A 65 6.48 21.22 16.14
N LYS A 66 7.64 21.02 15.50
CA LYS A 66 8.90 20.83 16.24
C LYS A 66 9.38 22.11 16.90
N GLU A 67 9.23 23.25 16.23
CA GLU A 67 9.57 24.56 16.79
C GLU A 67 8.67 24.86 18.00
N GLU A 68 7.37 24.63 17.88
CA GLU A 68 6.43 24.72 19.00
C GLU A 68 6.80 23.78 20.16
N LEU A 69 7.17 22.52 19.87
CA LEU A 69 7.59 21.58 20.91
C LEU A 69 8.83 22.08 21.67
N ILE A 70 9.81 22.65 20.97
CA ILE A 70 11.02 23.22 21.59
C ILE A 70 10.64 24.42 22.48
N GLN A 71 9.74 25.29 22.02
CA GLN A 71 9.26 26.42 22.82
C GLN A 71 8.58 25.94 24.10
N VAL A 72 7.67 24.97 23.99
CA VAL A 72 6.98 24.38 25.16
C VAL A 72 7.97 23.75 26.14
N ILE A 73 9.01 23.06 25.67
CA ILE A 73 10.05 22.49 26.54
C ILE A 73 10.81 23.59 27.30
N ASN A 74 11.18 24.67 26.62
CA ASN A 74 11.88 25.79 27.24
C ASN A 74 10.99 26.50 28.28
N GLU A 75 9.73 26.75 27.95
CA GLU A 75 8.77 27.35 28.89
C GLU A 75 8.52 26.46 30.11
N LEU A 76 8.44 25.14 29.92
CA LEU A 76 8.34 24.19 31.04
C LEU A 76 9.56 24.27 31.97
N ALA A 77 10.77 24.37 31.41
CA ALA A 77 11.98 24.53 32.22
C ALA A 77 11.96 25.84 33.03
N GLU A 78 11.55 26.95 32.42
CA GLU A 78 11.41 28.24 33.11
C GLU A 78 10.34 28.20 34.21
N LEU A 79 9.21 27.52 33.99
CA LEU A 79 8.16 27.40 35.00
C LEU A 79 8.53 26.47 36.15
N GLU A 80 9.35 25.44 35.88
CA GLU A 80 9.93 24.59 36.92
C GLU A 80 10.91 25.37 37.79
N GLU A 81 11.70 26.28 37.22
CA GLU A 81 12.58 27.19 37.98
C GLU A 81 11.79 28.21 38.83
N ASN A 82 10.65 28.67 38.32
CA ASN A 82 9.78 29.64 39.00
C ASN A 82 8.73 29.01 39.93
N CYS A 83 8.72 27.67 40.08
CA CYS A 83 7.77 26.90 40.88
C CYS A 83 6.28 27.13 40.53
N ASP A 84 5.96 27.48 39.28
CA ASP A 84 4.59 27.73 38.82
C ASP A 84 3.96 26.47 38.21
N TYR A 85 3.53 25.56 39.09
CA TYR A 85 3.08 24.23 38.70
C TYR A 85 1.72 24.20 38.00
N ALA A 86 0.86 25.20 38.20
CA ALA A 86 -0.46 25.24 37.57
C ALA A 86 -0.34 25.45 36.06
N ARG A 87 0.53 26.40 35.67
CA ARG A 87 0.80 26.69 34.26
C ARG A 87 1.66 25.61 33.59
N ALA A 88 2.54 24.96 34.37
CA ALA A 88 3.33 23.83 33.88
C ALA A 88 2.46 22.63 33.48
N ASP A 89 1.33 22.38 34.16
CA ASP A 89 0.44 21.27 33.83
C ASP A 89 -0.24 21.45 32.46
N GLU A 90 -0.70 22.67 32.16
CA GLU A 90 -1.28 23.01 30.85
C GLU A 90 -0.27 22.83 29.70
N LEU A 91 0.99 23.20 29.92
CA LEU A 91 2.04 23.03 28.93
C LEU A 91 2.47 21.56 28.77
N ARG A 92 2.37 20.74 29.82
CA ARG A 92 2.58 19.28 29.72
C ARG A 92 1.53 18.63 28.81
N ASP A 93 0.27 19.03 28.93
CA ASP A 93 -0.80 18.57 28.03
C ASP A 93 -0.50 18.93 26.56
N ILE A 94 0.00 20.13 26.32
CA ILE A 94 0.38 20.59 24.97
C ILE A 94 1.57 19.76 24.46
N TYR A 95 2.59 19.57 25.28
CA TYR A 95 3.75 18.74 24.98
C TYR A 95 3.34 17.31 24.59
N GLU A 96 2.44 16.70 25.36
CA GLU A 96 1.95 15.35 25.06
C GLU A 96 1.20 15.29 23.73
N LYS A 97 0.34 16.28 23.44
CA LYS A 97 -0.40 16.36 22.17
C LYS A 97 0.55 16.47 20.97
N LEU A 98 1.51 17.39 21.02
CA LEU A 98 2.49 17.58 19.93
C LEU A 98 3.41 16.35 19.78
N SER A 99 3.86 15.77 20.89
CA SER A 99 4.67 14.55 20.89
C SER A 99 3.93 13.36 20.27
N LYS A 100 2.64 13.22 20.61
CA LYS A 100 1.77 12.17 20.06
C LYS A 100 1.57 12.37 18.56
N TYR A 101 1.30 13.61 18.12
CA TYR A 101 1.18 13.94 16.71
C TYR A 101 2.41 13.54 15.91
N LEU A 102 3.61 13.94 16.38
CA LEU A 102 4.86 13.55 15.71
C LEU A 102 5.07 12.04 15.68
N ARG A 103 4.68 11.31 16.74
CA ARG A 103 4.76 9.84 16.79
C ARG A 103 3.85 9.17 15.76
N ASP A 104 2.69 9.75 15.50
CA ASP A 104 1.72 9.25 14.52
C ASP A 104 2.18 9.56 13.08
N VAL A 105 2.80 10.71 12.85
CA VAL A 105 3.31 11.13 11.53
C VAL A 105 4.61 10.42 11.16
N TYR A 106 5.44 10.00 12.12
CA TYR A 106 6.70 9.32 11.85
C TYR A 106 6.63 7.79 11.95
N HIS A 107 7.41 7.13 11.10
CA HIS A 107 7.79 5.72 11.28
C HIS A 107 8.94 5.61 12.28
N LYS A 108 9.18 4.41 12.80
CA LYS A 108 10.30 4.14 13.73
C LYS A 108 11.69 4.46 13.11
N ASP A 109 11.77 4.48 11.78
CA ASP A 109 12.99 4.78 11.01
C ASP A 109 13.13 6.26 10.65
N TYR A 110 12.43 7.15 11.37
CA TYR A 110 12.43 8.62 11.18
C TYR A 110 11.94 9.09 9.81
N LYS A 111 11.27 8.22 9.03
CA LYS A 111 10.61 8.59 7.77
C LYS A 111 9.17 9.02 8.01
N ILE A 112 8.69 10.01 7.26
CA ILE A 112 7.29 10.44 7.29
C ILE A 112 6.40 9.30 6.79
N ARG A 113 5.32 9.02 7.52
CA ARG A 113 4.33 8.05 7.09
C ARG A 113 3.58 8.59 5.89
N HIS A 114 3.28 7.69 4.96
CA HIS A 114 2.50 8.00 3.78
C HIS A 114 1.12 7.37 3.92
N PHE A 115 0.12 8.00 3.32
CA PHE A 115 -1.17 7.35 3.13
C PHE A 115 -0.99 6.04 2.38
N THR A 116 -1.84 5.05 2.67
CA THR A 116 -1.78 3.75 2.00
C THR A 116 -1.96 3.95 0.49
N CYS A 117 -0.89 3.76 -0.27
CA CYS A 117 -0.91 3.79 -1.74
C CYS A 117 -1.90 2.75 -2.28
N GLU A 118 -2.60 3.07 -3.38
CA GLU A 118 -3.51 2.14 -4.04
C GLU A 118 -2.81 0.83 -4.40
N GLU A 119 -1.56 0.85 -4.88
CA GLU A 119 -0.78 -0.38 -5.14
C GLU A 119 -0.72 -1.33 -3.93
N SER A 120 -0.61 -0.78 -2.72
CA SER A 120 -0.61 -1.56 -1.48
C SER A 120 -2.01 -2.10 -1.11
N LYS A 121 -3.07 -1.41 -1.52
CA LYS A 121 -4.45 -1.91 -1.39
C LYS A 121 -4.75 -3.00 -2.43
N ILE A 122 -4.32 -2.80 -3.66
CA ILE A 122 -4.41 -3.76 -4.76
C ILE A 122 -3.69 -5.05 -4.38
N LYS A 123 -2.42 -4.96 -3.95
CA LYS A 123 -1.66 -6.11 -3.43
C LYS A 123 -2.44 -6.85 -2.34
N ARG A 124 -2.95 -6.13 -1.33
CA ARG A 124 -3.75 -6.74 -0.25
C ARG A 124 -5.01 -7.44 -0.78
N ARG A 125 -5.69 -6.84 -1.76
CA ARG A 125 -6.91 -7.40 -2.37
C ARG A 125 -6.60 -8.68 -3.14
N VAL A 126 -5.58 -8.66 -4.00
CA VAL A 126 -5.13 -9.82 -4.79
C VAL A 126 -4.69 -10.95 -3.87
N VAL A 127 -3.83 -10.68 -2.87
CA VAL A 127 -3.35 -11.69 -1.92
C VAL A 127 -4.52 -12.33 -1.16
N ARG A 128 -5.48 -11.53 -0.67
CA ARG A 128 -6.69 -12.08 -0.01
C ARG A 128 -7.52 -12.95 -0.95
N ALA A 129 -7.69 -12.53 -2.20
CA ALA A 129 -8.45 -13.28 -3.19
C ALA A 129 -7.78 -14.60 -3.58
N VAL A 130 -6.45 -14.61 -3.71
CA VAL A 130 -5.66 -15.83 -3.95
C VAL A 130 -5.76 -16.76 -2.74
N ASN A 131 -5.56 -16.25 -1.53
CA ASN A 131 -5.65 -17.09 -0.32
C ASN A 131 -7.04 -17.71 -0.14
N ARG A 132 -8.12 -16.94 -0.37
CA ARG A 132 -9.48 -17.46 -0.35
C ARG A 132 -9.67 -18.58 -1.37
N ALA A 133 -9.18 -18.41 -2.59
CA ALA A 133 -9.26 -19.45 -3.60
C ALA A 133 -8.43 -20.69 -3.24
N LEU A 134 -7.28 -20.53 -2.57
CA LEU A 134 -6.50 -21.66 -2.06
C LEU A 134 -7.21 -22.39 -0.91
N GLU A 135 -7.94 -21.68 -0.05
CA GLU A 135 -8.79 -22.28 0.99
C GLU A 135 -9.94 -23.08 0.36
N GLU A 136 -10.58 -22.55 -0.70
CA GLU A 136 -11.61 -23.26 -1.47
C GLU A 136 -11.05 -24.55 -2.11
N ILE A 137 -9.83 -24.49 -2.69
CA ILE A 137 -9.16 -25.67 -3.25
C ILE A 137 -8.79 -26.67 -2.13
N GLU A 138 -8.36 -26.19 -0.96
CA GLU A 138 -7.95 -27.04 0.17
C GLU A 138 -9.09 -27.94 0.68
N ILE A 139 -10.35 -27.49 0.55
CA ILE A 139 -11.54 -28.28 0.91
C ILE A 139 -11.72 -29.49 -0.02
N ILE A 140 -11.37 -29.35 -1.30
CA ILE A 140 -11.59 -30.39 -2.33
C ILE A 140 -10.35 -31.26 -2.49
N GLU A 141 -9.18 -30.63 -2.62
CA GLU A 141 -7.87 -31.27 -2.81
C GLU A 141 -6.81 -30.61 -1.91
N PRO A 142 -6.63 -31.10 -0.67
CA PRO A 142 -5.73 -30.47 0.31
C PRO A 142 -4.25 -30.54 -0.09
N ASP A 143 -3.85 -31.62 -0.78
CA ASP A 143 -2.46 -31.78 -1.23
C ASP A 143 -2.10 -30.79 -2.34
N LEU A 144 -3.03 -30.56 -3.28
CA LEU A 144 -2.87 -29.57 -4.34
C LEU A 144 -2.78 -28.15 -3.75
N ALA A 145 -3.63 -27.79 -2.79
CA ALA A 145 -3.60 -26.49 -2.14
C ALA A 145 -2.28 -26.23 -1.39
N LYS A 146 -1.75 -27.25 -0.69
CA LYS A 146 -0.45 -27.16 0.01
C LYS A 146 0.71 -26.97 -0.96
N GLU A 147 0.68 -27.64 -2.11
CA GLU A 147 1.68 -27.45 -3.17
C GLU A 147 1.59 -26.04 -3.75
N LEU A 148 0.39 -25.59 -4.12
CA LEU A 148 0.15 -24.26 -4.69
C LEU A 148 0.64 -23.15 -3.74
N ARG A 149 0.38 -23.28 -2.44
CA ARG A 149 0.89 -22.34 -1.42
C ARG A 149 2.41 -22.27 -1.36
N LYS A 150 3.11 -23.38 -1.62
CA LYS A 150 4.59 -23.44 -1.64
C LYS A 150 5.19 -22.94 -2.95
N SER A 151 4.43 -22.98 -4.04
CA SER A 151 4.86 -22.53 -5.37
C SER A 151 4.56 -21.06 -5.68
N ILE A 152 3.56 -20.46 -5.02
CA ILE A 152 3.22 -19.05 -5.24
C ILE A 152 4.08 -18.17 -4.32
N GLU A 153 4.89 -17.29 -4.92
CA GLU A 153 5.69 -16.31 -4.21
C GLU A 153 5.01 -14.94 -4.19
N PHE A 154 4.83 -14.38 -2.99
CA PHE A 154 4.25 -13.04 -2.78
C PHE A 154 5.32 -12.01 -2.46
N GLY A 155 5.91 -11.41 -3.49
CA GLY A 155 6.92 -10.35 -3.37
C GLY A 155 6.38 -8.96 -3.66
N LYS A 156 7.22 -8.13 -4.29
CA LYS A 156 6.78 -6.88 -4.97
C LYS A 156 5.92 -7.20 -6.20
N THR A 157 6.21 -8.31 -6.85
CA THR A 157 5.40 -9.00 -7.86
C THR A 157 4.90 -10.32 -7.29
N ILE A 158 3.95 -10.94 -7.96
CA ILE A 158 3.50 -12.30 -7.65
C ILE A 158 3.95 -13.22 -8.78
N CYS A 159 4.48 -14.38 -8.41
CA CYS A 159 5.03 -15.37 -9.33
C CYS A 159 4.54 -16.76 -8.93
N TYR A 160 4.29 -17.61 -9.91
CA TYR A 160 4.06 -19.03 -9.69
C TYR A 160 5.26 -19.83 -10.21
N HIS A 161 5.92 -20.55 -9.32
CA HIS A 161 7.02 -21.44 -9.65
C HIS A 161 6.50 -22.85 -9.91
N GLN A 162 6.66 -23.33 -11.15
CA GLN A 162 6.08 -24.59 -11.54
C GLN A 162 6.89 -25.76 -10.99
N ARG A 163 6.37 -26.43 -9.96
CA ARG A 163 7.01 -27.60 -9.33
C ARG A 163 6.43 -28.92 -9.78
N ARG A 164 5.22 -28.90 -10.34
CA ARG A 164 4.47 -30.07 -10.80
C ARG A 164 3.67 -29.70 -12.04
N LYS A 165 3.46 -30.67 -12.93
CA LYS A 165 2.56 -30.49 -14.07
C LYS A 165 1.12 -30.49 -13.59
N ILE A 166 0.39 -29.44 -13.92
CA ILE A 166 -1.01 -29.27 -13.54
C ILE A 166 -1.81 -29.13 -14.84
N GLU A 167 -2.90 -29.87 -14.94
CA GLU A 167 -3.81 -29.72 -16.07
C GLU A 167 -4.66 -28.46 -15.89
N VAL A 168 -4.56 -27.54 -16.85
CA VAL A 168 -5.30 -26.27 -16.85
C VAL A 168 -6.08 -26.19 -18.15
N PHE A 169 -7.41 -26.10 -18.07
CA PHE A 169 -8.31 -26.07 -19.24
C PHE A 169 -8.14 -27.25 -20.22
N GLY A 170 -7.80 -28.45 -19.74
CA GLY A 170 -7.63 -29.64 -20.59
C GLY A 170 -6.24 -29.78 -21.23
N TYR A 171 -5.29 -28.91 -20.87
CA TYR A 171 -3.91 -28.99 -21.31
C TYR A 171 -2.97 -29.21 -20.12
N TRP A 172 -2.11 -30.21 -20.21
CA TRP A 172 -1.02 -30.43 -19.26
C TRP A 172 0.02 -29.33 -19.42
N LYS A 173 0.04 -28.39 -18.47
CA LYS A 173 1.12 -27.42 -18.35
C LYS A 173 2.15 -27.95 -17.36
#